data_AF-A0A8T1A864-F1
#
_entry.id   AF-A0A8T1A864-F1
#
_cell.length_a   1.000
_cell.length_b   1.000
_cell.length_c   1.000
_cell.angle_alpha   90.00
_cell.angle_beta   90.00
_cell.angle_gamma   90.00
#
_symmetry.space_group_name_H-M   'P 1'
#
loop_
_entity.id
_entity.type
_entity.pdbx_description
1 polymer ?
#
loop_
_entity_poly.entity_id
_entity_poly.type
_entity_poly.pdbx_seq_one_letter_code
_entity_poly.pdbx_strand_id
1 'polypeptide(L)'
;CENDSFPFEVYFYHASIGFYSFYEGETGTYCAKERISYIQVNVLGSYDINGSFLAKDTGSRKARVSYWYGIVGAFWLGYRALMIRKGYVLCTRYGRRCDELGETLCQEQAVVFVQESLRLSAHGASNYQRAALLYLIVEGIMTDLFLIIANDGWATRVQYGSLGYNLSGLMLLLFEMVESMNWLSEKWRMRIKRVFFSYEVALVGELVTALGLQAFLSGLNKSDLKRSKPTALAVSYYVWGLVCHGVVVVTIIGIISSVRVLWAMVFVWLKHRSFAILSKPCCVDTALGVRSRIMLLSGYCLESGELY
;
A
#
# COMPACT_ATOMS: atom_id res chain seq x y z
N CYS A 1 29.82 -24.04 0.81
CA CYS A 1 31.20 -23.53 0.77
C CYS A 1 32.08 -24.53 1.49
N GLU A 2 32.68 -25.47 0.76
CA GLU A 2 33.45 -26.56 1.36
C GLU A 2 34.69 -26.00 2.08
N ASN A 3 34.85 -26.38 3.36
CA ASN A 3 35.96 -26.03 4.27
C ASN A 3 36.14 -24.55 4.69
N ASP A 4 35.33 -23.62 4.16
CA ASP A 4 35.38 -22.19 4.52
C ASP A 4 33.99 -21.65 4.92
N SER A 5 33.19 -22.50 5.56
CA SER A 5 31.86 -22.16 6.08
C SER A 5 31.87 -22.01 7.60
N PHE A 6 31.47 -20.85 8.09
CA PHE A 6 31.40 -20.54 9.53
C PHE A 6 29.94 -20.44 9.97
N PRO A 7 29.45 -21.34 10.85
CA PRO A 7 28.07 -21.27 11.33
C PRO A 7 27.89 -20.09 12.28
N PHE A 8 26.70 -19.49 12.27
CA PHE A 8 26.31 -18.44 13.19
C PHE A 8 24.81 -18.49 13.49
N GLU A 9 24.43 -17.93 14.64
CA GLU A 9 23.04 -17.68 15.01
C GLU A 9 22.87 -16.17 15.21
N VAL A 10 21.81 -15.59 14.64
CA VAL A 10 21.51 -14.17 14.82
C VAL A 10 20.05 -14.00 15.20
N TYR A 11 19.81 -13.03 16.07
CA TYR A 11 18.49 -12.55 16.44
C TYR A 11 18.33 -11.11 15.96
N PHE A 12 17.38 -10.88 15.08
CA PHE A 12 17.05 -9.56 14.57
C PHE A 12 15.74 -9.07 15.18
N TYR A 13 15.70 -7.77 15.48
CA TYR A 13 14.46 -7.07 15.77
C TYR A 13 14.22 -6.01 14.70
N HIS A 14 12.97 -5.91 14.30
CA HIS A 14 12.45 -4.86 13.46
C HIS A 14 11.45 -4.04 14.26
N ALA A 15 11.82 -2.83 14.65
CA ALA A 15 10.95 -1.94 15.40
C ALA A 15 9.74 -1.53 14.54
N SER A 16 8.53 -1.51 15.14
CA SER A 16 7.35 -0.93 14.49
C SER A 16 7.11 0.50 15.00
N ILE A 17 6.10 1.18 14.46
CA ILE A 17 5.67 2.51 14.95
C ILE A 17 4.86 2.38 16.26
N GLY A 18 4.28 1.20 16.52
CA GLY A 18 3.55 0.88 17.74
C GLY A 18 4.41 0.39 18.91
N PHE A 19 3.80 -0.21 19.93
CA PHE A 19 4.49 -0.73 21.12
C PHE A 19 5.13 -2.12 20.93
N TYR A 20 5.18 -2.64 19.69
CA TYR A 20 5.72 -3.96 19.41
C TYR A 20 6.89 -3.90 18.43
N SER A 21 7.62 -4.99 18.32
CA SER A 21 8.63 -5.21 17.29
C SER A 21 8.41 -6.58 16.67
N PHE A 22 8.73 -6.70 15.40
CA PHE A 22 8.92 -8.01 14.81
C PHE A 22 10.28 -8.56 15.22
N TYR A 23 10.38 -9.87 15.35
CA TYR A 23 11.65 -10.52 15.62
C TYR A 23 11.83 -11.74 14.74
N GLU A 24 13.08 -12.00 14.43
CA GLU A 24 13.51 -13.06 13.56
C GLU A 24 14.71 -13.76 14.20
N GLY A 25 14.62 -15.08 14.31
CA GLY A 25 15.71 -15.94 14.73
C GLY A 25 16.24 -16.71 13.53
N GLU A 26 17.49 -16.45 13.18
CA GLU A 26 18.14 -17.04 12.00
C GLU A 26 19.33 -17.91 12.41
N THR A 27 19.47 -19.05 11.75
CA THR A 27 20.75 -19.77 11.69
C THR A 27 21.32 -19.65 10.31
N GLY A 28 22.62 -19.40 10.21
CA GLY A 28 23.27 -19.28 8.92
C GLY A 28 24.66 -19.86 8.89
N THR A 29 25.21 -19.90 7.69
CA THR A 29 26.63 -20.18 7.44
C THR A 29 27.21 -19.09 6.57
N TYR A 30 28.33 -18.51 7.02
CA TYR A 30 29.08 -17.53 6.27
C TYR A 30 30.15 -18.22 5.44
N CYS A 31 30.16 -18.02 4.12
CA CYS A 31 31.23 -18.48 3.25
C CYS A 31 32.28 -17.39 3.10
N ALA A 32 33.49 -17.61 3.62
CA ALA A 32 34.57 -16.63 3.54
C ALA A 32 35.07 -16.39 2.11
N LYS A 33 35.02 -17.42 1.24
CA LYS A 33 35.45 -17.32 -0.16
C LYS A 33 34.55 -16.39 -0.98
N GLU A 34 33.24 -16.56 -0.85
CA GLU A 34 32.25 -15.82 -1.62
C GLU A 34 31.81 -14.53 -0.91
N ARG A 35 32.14 -14.40 0.38
CA ARG A 35 31.68 -13.32 1.28
C ARG A 35 30.15 -13.22 1.34
N ILE A 36 29.49 -14.36 1.22
CA ILE A 36 28.03 -14.50 1.27
C ILE A 36 27.65 -15.23 2.56
N SER A 37 26.68 -14.68 3.26
CA SER A 37 25.97 -15.36 4.35
C SER A 37 24.74 -16.05 3.78
N TYR A 38 24.64 -17.36 3.99
CA TYR A 38 23.43 -18.13 3.74
C TYR A 38 22.69 -18.26 5.05
N ILE A 39 21.50 -17.66 5.13
CA ILE A 39 20.67 -17.64 6.33
C ILE A 39 19.42 -18.47 6.12
N GLN A 40 18.98 -19.12 7.18
CA GLN A 40 17.70 -19.80 7.27
C GLN A 40 16.95 -19.23 8.46
N VAL A 41 15.73 -18.78 8.19
CA VAL A 41 14.80 -18.26 9.20
C VAL A 41 14.21 -19.45 9.96
N ASN A 42 14.48 -19.53 11.25
CA ASN A 42 13.98 -20.61 12.12
C ASN A 42 12.74 -20.20 12.89
N VAL A 43 12.70 -18.95 13.34
CA VAL A 43 11.59 -18.41 14.13
C VAL A 43 11.25 -17.03 13.63
N LEU A 44 9.96 -16.79 13.42
CA LEU A 44 9.40 -15.50 13.08
C LEU A 44 8.30 -15.16 14.08
N GLY A 45 8.29 -13.93 14.58
CA GLY A 45 7.22 -13.49 15.45
C GLY A 45 7.20 -12.00 15.72
N SER A 46 6.37 -11.64 16.68
CA SER A 46 6.18 -10.27 17.16
C SER A 46 6.26 -10.27 18.68
N TYR A 47 6.80 -9.21 19.28
CA TYR A 47 6.91 -9.07 20.72
C TYR A 47 6.58 -7.64 21.17
N ASP A 48 5.86 -7.50 22.29
CA ASP A 48 5.47 -6.19 22.87
C ASP A 48 6.65 -5.48 23.52
N ILE A 49 7.64 -5.13 22.70
CA ILE A 49 8.83 -4.38 23.09
C ILE A 49 9.20 -3.41 21.97
N ASN A 50 9.55 -2.19 22.33
CA ASN A 50 10.09 -1.21 21.40
C ASN A 50 10.99 -0.17 22.11
N GLY A 51 11.63 0.70 21.34
CA GLY A 51 12.42 1.83 21.83
C GLY A 51 13.58 1.42 22.73
N SER A 52 13.70 2.09 23.89
CA SER A 52 14.80 1.85 24.83
C SER A 52 14.79 0.46 25.45
N PHE A 53 13.62 -0.17 25.59
CA PHE A 53 13.52 -1.54 26.11
C PHE A 53 14.08 -2.53 25.09
N LEU A 54 13.74 -2.34 23.81
CA LEU A 54 14.26 -3.16 22.72
C LEU A 54 15.79 -3.02 22.59
N ALA A 55 16.31 -1.79 22.71
CA ALA A 55 17.76 -1.54 22.67
C ALA A 55 18.55 -2.21 23.80
N LYS A 56 17.88 -2.55 24.91
CA LYS A 56 18.47 -3.23 26.08
C LYS A 56 18.15 -4.73 26.10
N ASP A 57 17.37 -5.24 25.15
CA ASP A 57 17.03 -6.65 25.08
C ASP A 57 18.25 -7.46 24.59
N THR A 58 18.64 -8.44 25.39
CA THR A 58 19.77 -9.33 25.09
C THR A 58 19.33 -10.60 24.35
N GLY A 59 18.09 -10.65 23.88
CA GLY A 59 17.49 -11.86 23.31
C GLY A 59 17.05 -12.87 24.36
N SER A 60 16.20 -13.82 23.97
CA SER A 60 15.72 -14.91 24.82
C SER A 60 15.29 -16.09 23.97
N ARG A 61 15.52 -17.32 24.45
CA ARG A 61 15.05 -18.55 23.81
C ARG A 61 13.58 -18.89 24.13
N LYS A 62 12.92 -18.12 24.98
CA LYS A 62 11.50 -18.31 25.31
C LYS A 62 10.62 -17.85 24.15
N ALA A 63 9.48 -18.51 23.97
CA ALA A 63 8.46 -18.06 23.01
C ALA A 63 8.04 -16.62 23.34
N ARG A 64 8.12 -15.73 22.35
CA ARG A 64 7.73 -14.32 22.45
C ARG A 64 6.48 -14.10 21.61
N VAL A 65 5.51 -13.40 22.20
CA VAL A 65 4.20 -13.09 21.59
C VAL A 65 3.91 -11.61 21.81
N SER A 66 3.24 -10.98 20.85
CA SER A 66 2.74 -9.62 20.95
C SER A 66 1.22 -9.66 21.02
N TYR A 67 0.68 -9.25 22.16
CA TYR A 67 -0.75 -9.03 22.32
C TYR A 67 -1.17 -7.76 21.59
N TRP A 68 -0.31 -6.75 21.54
CA TRP A 68 -0.60 -5.50 20.82
C TRP A 68 -0.81 -5.75 19.33
N TYR A 69 0.14 -6.42 18.68
CA TYR A 69 0.04 -6.80 17.28
C TYR A 69 -1.19 -7.66 17.02
N GLY A 70 -1.46 -8.65 17.90
CA GLY A 70 -2.64 -9.50 17.80
C GLY A 70 -3.96 -8.70 17.88
N ILE A 71 -4.09 -7.79 18.84
CA ILE A 71 -5.31 -6.98 19.04
C ILE A 71 -5.51 -5.99 17.89
N VAL A 72 -4.46 -5.24 17.51
CA VAL A 72 -4.53 -4.27 16.41
C VAL A 72 -4.82 -4.98 15.08
N GLY A 73 -4.15 -6.10 14.83
CA GLY A 73 -4.41 -6.94 13.66
C GLY A 73 -5.84 -7.49 13.63
N ALA A 74 -6.36 -7.97 14.76
CA ALA A 74 -7.74 -8.43 14.87
C ALA A 74 -8.75 -7.31 14.61
N PHE A 75 -8.50 -6.11 15.15
CA PHE A 75 -9.34 -4.93 14.88
C PHE A 75 -9.32 -4.58 13.39
N TRP A 76 -8.15 -4.58 12.75
CA TRP A 76 -8.00 -4.28 11.34
C TRP A 76 -8.70 -5.30 10.43
N LEU A 77 -8.52 -6.59 10.72
CA LEU A 77 -9.20 -7.68 10.01
C LEU A 77 -10.71 -7.59 10.20
N GLY A 78 -11.18 -7.36 11.43
CA GLY A 78 -12.59 -7.16 11.74
C GLY A 78 -13.18 -5.98 10.97
N TYR A 79 -12.47 -4.86 10.93
CA TYR A 79 -12.88 -3.68 10.16
C TYR A 79 -13.01 -4.00 8.66
N ARG A 80 -12.01 -4.63 8.06
CA ARG A 80 -12.06 -5.03 6.64
C ARG A 80 -13.19 -6.01 6.35
N ALA A 81 -13.41 -7.00 7.22
CA ALA A 81 -14.50 -7.95 7.07
C ALA A 81 -15.87 -7.26 7.12
N LEU A 82 -16.06 -6.30 8.03
CA LEU A 82 -17.27 -5.49 8.09
C LEU A 82 -17.47 -4.65 6.83
N MET A 83 -16.39 -4.06 6.29
CA MET A 83 -16.46 -3.29 5.05
C MET A 83 -16.83 -4.14 3.84
N ILE A 84 -16.23 -5.33 3.70
CA ILE A 84 -16.58 -6.29 2.65
C ILE A 84 -18.04 -6.73 2.79
N ARG A 85 -18.48 -7.07 4.01
CA ARG A 85 -19.87 -7.46 4.28
C ARG A 85 -20.85 -6.34 3.93
N LYS A 86 -20.56 -5.10 4.35
CA LYS A 86 -21.36 -3.92 4.00
C LYS A 86 -21.43 -3.76 2.49
N GLY A 87 -20.29 -3.85 1.82
CA GLY A 87 -20.20 -3.74 0.36
C GLY A 87 -21.05 -4.79 -0.35
N TYR A 88 -20.92 -6.05 0.06
CA TYR A 88 -21.73 -7.17 -0.44
C TYR A 88 -23.24 -6.89 -0.28
N VAL A 89 -23.68 -6.52 0.93
CA VAL A 89 -25.10 -6.24 1.19
C VAL A 89 -25.63 -5.08 0.33
N LEU A 90 -24.85 -4.02 0.16
CA LEU A 90 -25.22 -2.89 -0.69
C LEU A 90 -25.33 -3.30 -2.16
N CYS A 91 -24.35 -4.05 -2.67
CA CYS A 91 -24.34 -4.53 -4.06
C CYS A 91 -25.53 -5.45 -4.34
N THR A 92 -25.83 -6.40 -3.44
CA THR A 92 -26.97 -7.30 -3.59
C THR A 92 -28.30 -6.54 -3.57
N ARG A 93 -28.46 -5.57 -2.67
CA ARG A 93 -29.68 -4.75 -2.60
C ARG A 93 -29.85 -3.86 -3.82
N TYR A 94 -28.74 -3.31 -4.33
CA TYR A 94 -28.75 -2.47 -5.51
C TYR A 94 -29.10 -3.28 -6.76
N GLY A 95 -28.46 -4.44 -6.96
CA GLY A 95 -28.80 -5.37 -8.05
C GLY A 95 -30.27 -5.76 -8.04
N ARG A 96 -30.79 -6.17 -6.88
CA ARG A 96 -32.22 -6.50 -6.74
C ARG A 96 -33.15 -5.34 -7.11
N ARG A 97 -32.79 -4.11 -6.73
CA ARG A 97 -33.58 -2.91 -7.08
C ARG A 97 -33.55 -2.62 -8.58
N CYS A 98 -32.42 -2.86 -9.24
CA CYS A 98 -32.33 -2.75 -10.69
C CYS A 98 -33.22 -3.80 -11.37
N ASP A 99 -33.21 -5.05 -10.90
CA ASP A 99 -34.08 -6.12 -11.41
C ASP A 99 -35.57 -5.75 -11.23
N GLU A 100 -35.96 -5.22 -10.07
CA GLU A 100 -37.34 -4.76 -9.78
C GLU A 100 -37.79 -3.62 -10.69
N LEU A 101 -36.87 -2.75 -11.13
CA LEU A 101 -37.14 -1.62 -12.02
C LEU A 101 -36.99 -1.97 -13.52
N GLY A 102 -36.55 -3.19 -13.85
CA GLY A 102 -36.23 -3.58 -15.22
C GLY A 102 -35.01 -2.86 -15.81
N GLU A 103 -34.15 -2.31 -14.96
CA GLU A 103 -32.95 -1.57 -15.35
C GLU A 103 -31.77 -2.53 -15.53
N THR A 104 -31.07 -2.43 -16.65
CA THR A 104 -29.88 -3.25 -16.91
C THR A 104 -28.62 -2.55 -16.43
N LEU A 105 -27.78 -3.26 -15.66
CA LEU A 105 -26.51 -2.73 -15.19
C LEU A 105 -25.39 -3.07 -16.16
N CYS A 106 -24.75 -2.05 -16.70
CA CYS A 106 -23.53 -2.23 -17.48
C CYS A 106 -22.36 -2.62 -16.56
N GLN A 107 -21.42 -3.40 -17.09
CA GLN A 107 -20.24 -3.86 -16.32
C GLN A 107 -19.45 -2.69 -15.72
N GLU A 108 -19.26 -1.59 -16.47
CA GLU A 108 -18.56 -0.40 -15.99
C GLU A 108 -19.24 0.22 -14.76
N GLN A 109 -20.57 0.36 -14.81
CA GLN A 109 -21.37 0.91 -13.70
C GLN A 109 -21.33 0.00 -12.47
N ALA A 110 -21.39 -1.32 -12.68
CA ALA A 110 -21.31 -2.30 -11.60
C ALA A 110 -19.94 -2.24 -10.89
N VAL A 111 -18.83 -2.13 -11.64
CA VAL A 111 -17.49 -2.02 -11.07
C VAL A 111 -17.35 -0.76 -10.23
N VAL A 112 -17.83 0.39 -10.72
CA VAL A 112 -17.82 1.66 -9.96
C VAL A 112 -18.59 1.50 -8.65
N PHE A 113 -19.80 0.93 -8.71
CA PHE A 113 -20.64 0.76 -7.53
C PHE A 113 -19.99 -0.17 -6.49
N VAL A 114 -19.42 -1.30 -6.91
CA VAL A 114 -18.73 -2.25 -6.03
C VAL A 114 -17.53 -1.59 -5.34
N GLN A 115 -16.71 -0.87 -6.09
CA GLN A 115 -15.51 -0.24 -5.54
C GLN A 115 -15.84 0.92 -4.57
N GLU A 116 -16.81 1.77 -4.88
CA GLU A 116 -17.28 2.80 -3.94
C GLU A 116 -17.94 2.16 -2.69
N SER A 117 -18.59 1.01 -2.82
CA SER A 117 -19.18 0.29 -1.70
C SER A 117 -18.15 -0.33 -0.75
N LEU A 118 -16.94 -0.64 -1.25
CA LEU A 118 -15.81 -1.17 -0.49
C LEU A 118 -14.88 -0.07 0.05
N ARG A 119 -15.27 1.20 -0.04
CA ARG A 119 -14.47 2.34 0.40
C ARG A 119 -14.11 2.26 1.89
N LEU A 120 -12.81 2.26 2.20
CA LEU A 120 -12.27 2.22 3.57
C LEU A 120 -12.63 3.42 4.45
N SER A 121 -12.83 4.61 3.90
CA SER A 121 -13.25 5.81 4.64
C SER A 121 -14.69 6.17 4.30
N ALA A 122 -15.56 6.41 5.28
CA ALA A 122 -16.92 6.86 4.96
C ALA A 122 -16.90 8.23 4.25
N HIS A 123 -17.89 8.49 3.38
CA HIS A 123 -18.10 9.82 2.83
C HIS A 123 -18.40 10.79 3.99
N GLY A 124 -17.62 11.88 4.10
CA GLY A 124 -17.71 12.82 5.22
C GLY A 124 -16.97 12.42 6.50
N ALA A 125 -16.15 11.35 6.49
CA ALA A 125 -15.29 11.01 7.62
C ALA A 125 -14.41 12.21 8.03
N SER A 126 -14.19 12.39 9.34
CA SER A 126 -13.30 13.44 9.84
C SER A 126 -11.83 13.08 9.57
N ASN A 127 -10.95 14.08 9.58
CA ASN A 127 -9.51 13.82 9.41
C ASN A 127 -8.92 13.00 10.58
N TYR A 128 -9.52 13.03 11.77
CA TYR A 128 -9.16 12.14 12.88
C TYR A 128 -9.48 10.68 12.56
N GLN A 129 -10.65 10.41 11.99
CA GLN A 129 -11.03 9.05 11.56
C GLN A 129 -10.13 8.56 10.42
N ARG A 130 -9.81 9.43 9.45
CA ARG A 130 -8.84 9.13 8.39
C ARG A 130 -7.45 8.87 8.95
N ALA A 131 -7.00 9.62 9.96
CA ALA A 131 -5.71 9.39 10.62
C ALA A 131 -5.66 8.03 11.34
N ALA A 132 -6.75 7.59 11.98
CA ALA A 132 -6.83 6.26 12.57
C ALA A 132 -6.72 5.15 11.50
N LEU A 133 -7.41 5.31 10.36
CA LEU A 133 -7.28 4.40 9.22
C LEU A 133 -5.88 4.41 8.62
N LEU A 134 -5.25 5.58 8.55
CA LEU A 134 -3.88 5.75 8.05
C LEU A 134 -2.90 4.95 8.92
N TYR A 135 -3.03 5.02 10.23
CA TYR A 135 -2.22 4.22 11.15
C TYR A 135 -2.38 2.72 10.87
N LEU A 136 -3.61 2.21 10.73
CA LEU A 136 -3.86 0.79 10.45
C LEU A 136 -3.30 0.34 9.09
N ILE A 137 -3.35 1.21 8.07
CA ILE A 137 -2.75 0.94 6.76
C ILE A 137 -1.22 0.88 6.86
N VAL A 138 -0.60 1.81 7.59
CA VAL A 138 0.86 1.84 7.80
C VAL A 138 1.33 0.59 8.54
N GLU A 139 0.62 0.17 9.59
CA GLU A 139 0.90 -1.09 10.29
C GLU A 139 0.80 -2.31 9.34
N GLY A 140 -0.19 -2.31 8.45
CA GLY A 140 -0.32 -3.33 7.40
C GLY A 140 0.86 -3.34 6.42
N ILE A 141 1.32 -2.16 5.97
CA ILE A 141 2.48 -2.02 5.07
C ILE A 141 3.76 -2.54 5.75
N MET A 142 3.99 -2.19 7.01
CA MET A 142 5.16 -2.66 7.77
C MET A 142 5.13 -4.18 7.94
N THR A 143 3.95 -4.74 8.19
CA THR A 143 3.75 -6.20 8.26
C THR A 143 4.06 -6.88 6.93
N ASP A 144 3.52 -6.37 5.81
CA ASP A 144 3.77 -6.94 4.48
C ASP A 144 5.28 -6.88 4.16
N LEU A 145 5.94 -5.75 4.40
CA LEU A 145 7.38 -5.57 4.17
C LEU A 145 8.20 -6.57 4.99
N PHE A 146 7.88 -6.74 6.27
CA PHE A 146 8.57 -7.70 7.13
C PHE A 146 8.36 -9.13 6.65
N LEU A 147 7.13 -9.52 6.32
CA LEU A 147 6.81 -10.87 5.82
C LEU A 147 7.42 -11.16 4.45
N ILE A 148 7.62 -10.15 3.61
CA ILE A 148 8.34 -10.27 2.33
C ILE A 148 9.81 -10.59 2.55
N ILE A 149 10.44 -10.00 3.57
CA ILE A 149 11.86 -10.24 3.89
C ILE A 149 12.03 -11.62 4.51
N ALA A 150 11.13 -12.01 5.41
CA ALA A 150 11.23 -13.24 6.19
C ALA A 150 10.74 -14.50 5.47
N ASN A 151 10.00 -14.38 4.36
CA ASN A 151 9.51 -15.52 3.60
C ASN A 151 10.02 -15.54 2.17
N ASP A 152 10.34 -16.73 1.70
CA ASP A 152 10.62 -17.02 0.30
C ASP A 152 9.48 -17.80 -0.38
N GLY A 153 9.40 -17.69 -1.70
CA GLY A 153 8.53 -18.52 -2.54
C GLY A 153 7.15 -17.92 -2.85
N TRP A 154 6.11 -18.76 -2.88
CA TRP A 154 4.76 -18.37 -3.33
C TRP A 154 4.06 -17.42 -2.35
N ALA A 155 4.30 -17.57 -1.05
CA ALA A 155 3.74 -16.68 -0.03
C ALA A 155 4.18 -15.22 -0.25
N THR A 156 5.44 -15.01 -0.63
CA THR A 156 6.01 -13.68 -0.92
C THR A 156 5.28 -12.97 -2.07
N ARG A 157 4.81 -13.72 -3.09
CA ARG A 157 4.04 -13.15 -4.21
C ARG A 157 2.69 -12.59 -3.77
N VAL A 158 2.01 -13.30 -2.86
CA VAL A 158 0.76 -12.83 -2.26
C VAL A 158 1.02 -11.56 -1.44
N GLN A 159 2.13 -11.52 -0.70
CA GLN A 159 2.50 -10.33 0.07
C GLN A 159 2.83 -9.12 -0.82
N TYR A 160 3.47 -9.31 -1.99
CA TYR A 160 3.65 -8.23 -2.95
C TYR A 160 2.32 -7.64 -3.44
N GLY A 161 1.31 -8.48 -3.65
CA GLY A 161 -0.06 -8.04 -3.96
C GLY A 161 -0.69 -7.26 -2.82
N SER A 162 -0.60 -7.78 -1.59
CA SER A 162 -1.10 -7.11 -0.37
C SER A 162 -0.46 -5.72 -0.19
N LEU A 163 0.86 -5.63 -0.34
CA LEU A 163 1.61 -4.39 -0.21
C LEU A 163 1.21 -3.36 -1.27
N GLY A 164 1.06 -3.77 -2.53
CA GLY A 164 0.58 -2.90 -3.61
C GLY A 164 -0.82 -2.35 -3.31
N TYR A 165 -1.73 -3.19 -2.83
CA TYR A 165 -3.08 -2.78 -2.45
C TYR A 165 -3.07 -1.81 -1.24
N ASN A 166 -2.27 -2.10 -0.21
CA ASN A 166 -2.14 -1.23 0.95
C ASN A 166 -1.54 0.14 0.60
N LEU A 167 -0.54 0.18 -0.30
CA LEU A 167 0.05 1.42 -0.80
C LEU A 167 -0.91 2.24 -1.68
N SER A 168 -1.71 1.57 -2.52
CA SER A 168 -2.79 2.22 -3.29
C SER A 168 -3.83 2.85 -2.35
N GLY A 169 -4.24 2.12 -1.31
CA GLY A 169 -5.11 2.61 -0.25
C GLY A 169 -4.51 3.80 0.52
N LEU A 170 -3.21 3.75 0.82
CA LEU A 170 -2.45 4.83 1.44
C LEU A 170 -2.48 6.10 0.59
N MET A 171 -2.12 6.00 -0.70
CA MET A 171 -2.12 7.13 -1.63
C MET A 171 -3.49 7.81 -1.69
N LEU A 172 -4.56 7.01 -1.78
CA LEU A 172 -5.92 7.49 -1.89
C LEU A 172 -6.40 8.14 -0.59
N LEU A 173 -6.10 7.56 0.57
CA LEU A 173 -6.45 8.13 1.86
C LEU A 173 -5.72 9.45 2.14
N LEU A 174 -4.42 9.52 1.82
CA LEU A 174 -3.64 10.75 1.92
C LEU A 174 -4.20 11.84 1.01
N PHE A 175 -4.56 11.49 -0.24
CA PHE A 175 -5.17 12.44 -1.16
C PHE A 175 -6.53 12.94 -0.65
N GLU A 176 -7.37 12.06 -0.10
CA GLU A 176 -8.64 12.47 0.53
C GLU A 176 -8.45 13.44 1.71
N MET A 177 -7.38 13.26 2.50
CA MET A 177 -7.05 14.19 3.59
C MET A 177 -6.59 15.55 3.06
N VAL A 178 -5.76 15.58 2.00
CA VAL A 178 -5.35 16.84 1.35
C VAL A 178 -6.56 17.54 0.72
N GLU A 179 -7.45 16.78 0.08
CA GLU A 179 -8.68 17.28 -0.52
C GLU A 179 -9.62 17.87 0.55
N SER A 180 -9.80 17.19 1.70
CA SER A 180 -10.65 17.70 2.78
C SER A 180 -10.11 18.97 3.44
N MET A 181 -8.80 19.21 3.35
CA MET A 181 -8.15 20.42 3.84
C MET A 181 -8.22 21.60 2.84
N ASN A 182 -8.78 21.41 1.65
CA ASN A 182 -8.87 22.42 0.58
C ASN A 182 -7.50 23.00 0.17
N TRP A 183 -6.44 22.20 0.23
CA TRP A 183 -5.07 22.65 -0.09
C TRP A 183 -4.77 22.70 -1.60
N LEU A 184 -5.64 22.14 -2.43
CA LEU A 184 -5.46 22.10 -3.89
C LEU A 184 -6.55 22.92 -4.57
N SER A 185 -6.17 23.68 -5.60
CA SER A 185 -7.16 24.30 -6.48
C SER A 185 -7.92 23.25 -7.27
N GLU A 186 -9.17 23.56 -7.62
CA GLU A 186 -10.08 22.65 -8.34
C GLU A 186 -9.42 22.03 -9.58
N LYS A 187 -8.74 22.85 -10.38
CA LYS A 187 -8.04 22.42 -11.60
C LYS A 187 -7.00 21.33 -11.33
N TRP A 188 -6.18 21.50 -10.28
CA TRP A 188 -5.15 20.53 -9.92
C TRP A 188 -5.73 19.29 -9.24
N ARG A 189 -6.71 19.49 -8.36
CA ARG A 189 -7.45 18.41 -7.69
C ARG A 189 -8.03 17.43 -8.71
N MET A 190 -8.75 17.95 -9.71
CA MET A 190 -9.40 17.13 -10.73
C MET A 190 -8.40 16.46 -11.67
N ARG A 191 -7.33 17.18 -12.06
CA ARG A 191 -6.24 16.59 -12.85
C ARG A 191 -5.58 15.42 -12.13
N ILE A 192 -5.29 15.56 -10.83
CA ILE A 192 -4.70 14.49 -10.03
C ILE A 192 -5.66 13.30 -9.93
N LYS A 193 -6.95 13.54 -9.64
CA LYS A 193 -7.98 12.48 -9.60
C LYS A 193 -8.03 11.72 -10.92
N ARG A 194 -8.22 12.40 -12.06
CA ARG A 194 -8.34 11.74 -13.37
C ARG A 194 -7.10 10.97 -13.80
N VAL A 195 -5.90 11.40 -13.38
CA VAL A 195 -4.63 10.76 -13.78
C VAL A 195 -4.23 9.61 -12.85
N PHE A 196 -4.28 9.82 -11.53
CA PHE A 196 -3.75 8.86 -10.55
C PHE A 196 -4.82 7.98 -9.90
N PHE A 197 -6.07 8.45 -9.91
CA PHE A 197 -7.19 7.83 -9.22
C PHE A 197 -8.33 7.62 -10.22
N SER A 198 -8.08 6.80 -11.24
CA SER A 198 -9.12 6.32 -12.14
C SER A 198 -9.33 4.81 -12.06
N TYR A 199 -10.56 4.37 -12.34
CA TYR A 199 -10.94 2.95 -12.25
C TYR A 199 -10.13 2.07 -13.20
N GLU A 200 -9.85 2.60 -14.39
CA GLU A 200 -9.15 1.88 -15.47
C GLU A 200 -7.67 1.66 -15.16
N VAL A 201 -7.06 2.54 -14.37
CA VAL A 201 -5.61 2.48 -14.08
C VAL A 201 -5.30 1.95 -12.69
N ALA A 202 -6.25 2.03 -11.74
CA ALA A 202 -6.02 1.64 -10.35
C ALA A 202 -5.57 0.18 -10.23
N LEU A 203 -6.31 -0.75 -10.84
CA LEU A 203 -6.03 -2.19 -10.81
C LEU A 203 -4.74 -2.54 -11.57
N VAL A 204 -4.53 -1.91 -12.73
CA VAL A 204 -3.34 -2.16 -13.57
C VAL A 204 -2.06 -1.73 -12.85
N GLY A 205 -2.09 -0.57 -12.20
CA GLY A 205 -0.96 -0.07 -11.40
C GLY A 205 -0.60 -1.02 -10.26
N GLU A 206 -1.60 -1.58 -9.57
CA GLU A 206 -1.38 -2.54 -8.47
C GLU A 206 -0.78 -3.86 -8.98
N LEU A 207 -1.31 -4.40 -10.09
CA LEU A 207 -0.84 -5.66 -10.67
C LEU A 207 0.58 -5.58 -11.21
N VAL A 208 0.89 -4.51 -11.96
CA VAL A 208 2.26 -4.27 -12.46
C VAL A 208 3.24 -4.09 -11.31
N THR A 209 2.81 -3.42 -10.24
CA THR A 209 3.64 -3.26 -9.04
C THR A 209 3.91 -4.59 -8.37
N ALA A 210 2.90 -5.45 -8.19
CA ALA A 210 3.09 -6.78 -7.61
C ALA A 210 4.11 -7.63 -8.39
N LEU A 211 4.16 -7.47 -9.72
CA LEU A 211 5.14 -8.16 -10.59
C LEU A 211 6.54 -7.53 -10.55
N GLY A 212 6.63 -6.20 -10.54
CA GLY A 212 7.90 -5.46 -10.57
C GLY A 212 8.59 -5.31 -9.21
N LEU A 213 7.84 -5.44 -8.12
CA LEU A 213 8.31 -5.16 -6.76
C LEU A 213 9.42 -6.11 -6.30
N GLN A 214 9.37 -7.38 -6.71
CA GLN A 214 10.44 -8.34 -6.42
C GLN A 214 11.78 -7.90 -7.04
N ALA A 215 11.76 -7.46 -8.30
CA ALA A 215 12.96 -6.99 -8.99
C ALA A 215 13.53 -5.74 -8.32
N PHE A 216 12.64 -4.83 -7.88
CA PHE A 216 13.02 -3.61 -7.17
C PHE A 216 13.68 -3.90 -5.82
N LEU A 217 13.06 -4.72 -4.96
CA LEU A 217 13.65 -5.06 -3.65
C LEU A 217 14.98 -5.79 -3.79
N SER A 218 15.10 -6.67 -4.79
CA SER A 218 16.37 -7.31 -5.13
C SER A 218 17.44 -6.29 -5.53
N GLY A 219 17.05 -5.23 -6.27
CA GLY A 219 17.92 -4.11 -6.62
C GLY A 219 18.35 -3.28 -5.41
N LEU A 220 17.42 -2.96 -4.50
CA LEU A 220 17.74 -2.26 -3.25
C LEU A 220 18.73 -3.03 -2.39
N ASN A 221 18.59 -4.35 -2.30
CA ASN A 221 19.54 -5.19 -1.58
C ASN A 221 20.96 -5.15 -2.21
N LYS A 222 21.07 -4.86 -3.51
CA LYS A 222 22.36 -4.68 -4.20
C LYS A 222 22.90 -3.25 -4.13
N SER A 223 22.11 -2.29 -3.61
CA SER A 223 22.51 -0.89 -3.55
C SER A 223 23.52 -0.61 -2.43
N ASP A 224 24.19 0.54 -2.52
CA ASP A 224 25.12 1.04 -1.52
C ASP A 224 24.45 1.54 -0.22
N LEU A 225 23.12 1.41 -0.07
CA LEU A 225 22.42 1.71 1.19
C LEU A 225 23.05 0.95 2.38
N LYS A 226 23.66 -0.21 2.15
CA LYS A 226 24.40 -0.98 3.15
C LYS A 226 25.58 -0.22 3.78
N ARG A 227 26.12 0.80 3.09
CA ARG A 227 27.23 1.64 3.57
C ARG A 227 26.78 2.77 4.50
N SER A 228 25.49 2.96 4.74
CA SER A 228 24.96 4.05 5.58
C SER A 228 25.10 3.82 7.09
N LYS A 229 25.88 2.81 7.53
CA LYS A 229 26.10 2.51 8.94
C LYS A 229 26.62 3.70 9.76
N PRO A 230 27.58 4.52 9.28
CA PRO A 230 28.05 5.69 10.04
C PRO A 230 26.93 6.70 10.31
N THR A 231 26.06 6.92 9.34
CA THR A 231 24.90 7.82 9.47
C THR A 231 23.87 7.27 10.46
N ALA A 232 23.61 5.96 10.41
CA ALA A 232 22.72 5.31 11.37
C ALA A 232 23.26 5.41 12.82
N LEU A 233 24.58 5.30 13.01
CA LEU A 233 25.20 5.51 14.32
C LEU A 233 25.14 6.96 14.79
N ALA A 234 25.25 7.93 13.88
CA ALA A 234 25.21 9.35 14.20
C ALA A 234 23.81 9.85 14.58
N VAL A 235 22.75 9.35 13.93
CA VAL A 235 21.37 9.84 14.12
C VAL A 235 20.51 8.91 14.98
N SER A 236 20.82 7.61 15.01
CA SER A 236 20.06 6.46 15.56
C SER A 236 19.55 5.54 14.46
N TYR A 237 19.71 4.22 14.69
CA TYR A 237 19.15 3.18 13.83
C TYR A 237 17.63 3.28 13.68
N TYR A 238 16.92 3.80 14.68
CA TYR A 238 15.46 3.97 14.62
C TYR A 238 15.07 5.04 13.59
N VAL A 239 15.67 6.23 13.69
CA VAL A 239 15.38 7.35 12.78
C VAL A 239 15.86 7.03 11.37
N TRP A 240 17.08 6.50 11.24
CA TRP A 240 17.63 6.15 9.93
C TRP A 240 16.87 4.99 9.28
N GLY A 241 16.38 4.03 10.08
CA GLY A 241 15.47 2.98 9.62
C GLY A 241 14.19 3.56 9.02
N LEU A 242 13.55 4.51 9.71
CA LEU A 242 12.35 5.20 9.20
C LEU A 242 12.62 5.92 7.87
N VAL A 243 13.77 6.59 7.73
CA VAL A 243 14.19 7.22 6.47
C VAL A 243 14.33 6.17 5.37
N CYS A 244 15.02 5.06 5.63
CA CYS A 244 15.17 3.97 4.67
C CYS A 244 13.81 3.39 4.24
N HIS A 245 12.89 3.14 5.18
CA HIS A 245 11.52 2.71 4.85
C HIS A 245 10.78 3.75 4.03
N GLY A 246 10.93 5.03 4.37
CA GLY A 246 10.37 6.15 3.60
C GLY A 246 10.85 6.13 2.15
N VAL A 247 12.15 5.91 1.91
CA VAL A 247 12.71 5.76 0.57
C VAL A 247 12.08 4.59 -0.18
N VAL A 248 11.94 3.43 0.47
CA VAL A 248 11.29 2.25 -0.13
C VAL A 248 9.85 2.57 -0.52
N VAL A 249 9.06 3.08 0.42
CA VAL A 249 7.64 3.41 0.21
C VAL A 249 7.47 4.46 -0.88
N VAL A 250 8.23 5.55 -0.85
CA VAL A 250 8.17 6.62 -1.86
C VAL A 250 8.56 6.10 -3.25
N THR A 251 9.56 5.21 -3.33
CA THR A 251 9.96 4.64 -4.61
C THR A 251 8.87 3.72 -5.19
N ILE A 252 8.27 2.87 -4.36
CA ILE A 252 7.16 2.00 -4.79
C ILE A 252 5.95 2.84 -5.20
N ILE A 253 5.60 3.87 -4.44
CA ILE A 253 4.56 4.85 -4.82
C ILE A 253 4.90 5.50 -6.15
N GLY A 254 6.15 5.90 -6.38
CA GLY A 254 6.61 6.46 -7.64
C GLY A 254 6.43 5.51 -8.82
N ILE A 255 6.69 4.21 -8.64
CA ILE A 255 6.45 3.17 -9.64
C ILE A 255 4.95 2.99 -9.92
N ILE A 256 4.12 2.87 -8.87
CA ILE A 256 2.66 2.78 -9.01
C ILE A 256 2.15 3.99 -9.79
N SER A 257 2.57 5.19 -9.38
CA SER A 257 2.21 6.46 -9.99
C SER A 257 2.63 6.54 -11.46
N SER A 258 3.85 6.13 -11.81
CA SER A 258 4.33 6.20 -13.20
C SER A 258 3.55 5.25 -14.10
N VAL A 259 3.29 4.02 -13.65
CA VAL A 259 2.47 3.04 -14.36
C VAL A 259 1.05 3.58 -14.57
N ARG A 260 0.43 4.15 -13.53
CA ARG A 260 -0.91 4.73 -13.64
C ARG A 260 -0.98 5.89 -14.61
N VAL A 261 -0.01 6.81 -14.57
CA VAL A 261 0.07 7.95 -15.49
C VAL A 261 0.21 7.47 -16.94
N LEU A 262 1.12 6.54 -17.20
CA LEU A 262 1.33 5.98 -18.54
C LEU A 262 0.07 5.33 -19.07
N TRP A 263 -0.58 4.48 -18.27
CA TRP A 263 -1.83 3.82 -18.67
C TRP A 263 -3.01 4.78 -18.82
N ALA A 264 -3.12 5.81 -17.97
CA ALA A 264 -4.15 6.83 -18.11
C ALA A 264 -4.00 7.58 -19.44
N MET A 265 -2.77 7.95 -19.80
CA MET A 265 -2.48 8.60 -21.08
C MET A 265 -2.79 7.67 -22.26
N VAL A 266 -2.31 6.43 -22.24
CA VAL A 266 -2.59 5.46 -23.31
C VAL A 266 -4.10 5.22 -23.45
N PHE A 267 -4.83 5.02 -22.34
CA PHE A 267 -6.26 4.79 -22.35
C PHE A 267 -7.03 5.99 -22.93
N VAL A 268 -6.75 7.20 -22.44
CA VAL A 268 -7.42 8.43 -22.92
C VAL A 268 -7.11 8.67 -24.39
N TRP A 269 -5.88 8.42 -24.83
CA TRP A 269 -5.53 8.53 -26.24
C TRP A 269 -6.29 7.53 -27.10
N LEU A 270 -6.35 6.26 -26.69
CA LEU A 270 -7.02 5.21 -27.46
C LEU A 270 -8.53 5.43 -27.54
N LYS A 271 -9.17 5.79 -26.43
CA LYS A 271 -10.63 5.95 -26.35
C LYS A 271 -11.11 7.28 -26.93
N HIS A 272 -10.44 8.38 -26.57
CA HIS A 272 -10.96 9.73 -26.79
C HIS A 272 -10.15 10.56 -27.78
N ARG A 273 -8.98 10.05 -28.22
CA ARG A 273 -8.07 10.72 -29.17
C ARG A 273 -7.64 12.13 -28.73
N SER A 274 -7.78 12.47 -27.45
CA SER A 274 -7.50 13.80 -26.92
C SER A 274 -7.16 13.73 -25.43
N PHE A 275 -6.03 14.32 -25.05
CA PHE A 275 -5.63 14.46 -23.65
C PHE A 275 -6.40 15.56 -22.91
N ALA A 276 -7.31 16.27 -23.59
CA ALA A 276 -8.13 17.31 -22.97
C ALA A 276 -8.93 16.81 -21.76
N ILE A 277 -9.30 15.52 -21.76
CA ILE A 277 -10.00 14.85 -20.66
C ILE A 277 -9.21 14.86 -19.36
N LEU A 278 -7.88 14.97 -19.40
CA LEU A 278 -7.08 15.00 -18.18
C LEU A 278 -7.02 16.40 -17.54
N SER A 279 -7.42 17.46 -18.26
CA SER A 279 -7.16 18.83 -17.82
C SER A 279 -8.34 19.81 -17.96
N LYS A 280 -9.30 19.56 -18.85
CA LYS A 280 -10.45 20.47 -19.05
C LYS A 280 -11.40 20.41 -17.86
N PRO A 281 -11.96 21.54 -17.42
CA PRO A 281 -13.02 21.53 -16.42
C PRO A 281 -14.24 20.73 -16.96
N CYS A 282 -14.95 20.06 -16.07
CA CYS A 282 -16.19 19.34 -16.39
C CYS A 282 -17.26 19.74 -15.35
N CYS A 283 -18.49 19.93 -15.82
CA CYS A 283 -19.61 20.31 -14.97
C CYS A 283 -20.00 19.18 -13.99
N VAL A 284 -19.94 17.92 -14.43
CA VAL A 284 -20.22 16.73 -13.61
C VAL A 284 -19.19 16.60 -12.49
N ASP A 285 -17.93 16.85 -12.80
CA ASP A 285 -16.86 16.85 -11.80
C ASP A 285 -17.04 17.91 -10.72
N THR A 286 -17.51 19.09 -11.12
CA THR A 286 -17.84 20.17 -10.18
C THR A 286 -19.03 19.79 -9.29
N ALA A 287 -20.03 19.11 -9.87
CA ALA A 287 -21.24 18.67 -9.16
C ALA A 287 -21.00 17.48 -8.22
N LEU A 288 -20.18 16.51 -8.64
CA LEU A 288 -19.77 15.35 -7.84
C LEU A 288 -18.74 15.75 -6.77
N GLY A 289 -17.85 16.69 -7.08
CA GLY A 289 -16.88 17.28 -6.14
C GLY A 289 -16.11 16.25 -5.32
N VAL A 290 -16.20 16.37 -4.00
CA VAL A 290 -15.51 15.49 -3.01
C VAL A 290 -16.26 14.15 -2.81
N ARG A 291 -17.39 13.94 -3.49
CA ARG A 291 -18.21 12.73 -3.33
C ARG A 291 -17.59 11.50 -3.99
N SER A 292 -16.97 11.65 -5.17
CA SER A 292 -16.30 10.54 -5.85
C SER A 292 -14.87 10.37 -5.37
N ARG A 293 -14.50 9.11 -5.10
CA ARG A 293 -13.16 8.74 -4.64
C ARG A 293 -12.21 8.56 -5.83
N ILE A 294 -12.72 7.93 -6.88
CA ILE A 294 -12.01 7.55 -8.09
C ILE A 294 -12.87 8.01 -9.28
N MET A 295 -12.23 8.42 -10.37
CA MET A 295 -12.91 8.87 -11.59
C MET A 295 -13.03 7.74 -12.60
N LEU A 296 -14.13 7.73 -13.35
CA LEU A 296 -14.33 6.82 -14.48
C LEU A 296 -13.95 7.57 -15.77
N LEU A 297 -12.75 7.34 -16.30
CA LEU A 297 -12.29 8.00 -17.53
C LEU A 297 -13.13 7.60 -18.75
N SER A 298 -13.70 6.40 -18.72
CA SER A 298 -14.59 5.89 -19.75
C SER A 298 -15.89 6.71 -19.86
N GLY A 299 -16.31 7.35 -18.76
CA GLY A 299 -17.61 8.03 -18.64
C GLY A 299 -17.64 9.45 -19.18
N TYR A 300 -16.48 10.06 -19.46
CA TYR A 300 -16.45 11.42 -20.00
C TYR A 300 -16.82 11.48 -21.48
N CYS A 301 -17.48 12.55 -21.90
CA CYS A 301 -17.75 12.85 -23.31
C CYS A 301 -17.19 14.22 -23.69
N LEU A 302 -16.57 14.32 -24.87
CA LEU A 302 -16.10 15.59 -25.43
C LEU A 302 -17.03 16.02 -26.56
N GLU A 303 -17.92 16.98 -26.27
CA GLU A 303 -18.88 17.51 -27.25
C GLU A 303 -18.60 18.99 -27.51
N SER A 304 -18.39 19.36 -28.78
CA SER A 304 -18.14 20.75 -29.20
C SER A 304 -16.98 21.44 -28.47
N GLY A 305 -16.01 20.67 -27.98
CA GLY A 305 -14.87 21.18 -27.22
C GLY A 305 -15.14 21.36 -25.71
N GLU A 306 -16.35 21.09 -25.24
CA GLU A 306 -16.68 21.03 -23.81
C GLU A 306 -16.63 19.58 -23.30
N LEU A 307 -16.31 19.43 -22.01
CA LEU A 307 -16.18 18.13 -21.36
C LEU A 307 -17.38 17.90 -20.43
N TYR A 308 -18.09 16.80 -20.65
CA TYR A 308 -19.25 16.35 -19.88
C TYR A 308 -18.94 15.06 -19.15
#